data_AF-A0A857C4H5-F1
#
_entry.id   AF-A0A857C4H5-F1
#
_cell.length_a   1.000
_cell.length_b   1.000
_cell.length_c   1.000
_cell.angle_alpha   90.00
_cell.angle_beta   90.00
_cell.angle_gamma   90.00
#
_symmetry.space_group_name_H-M   'P 1'
#
loop_
_entity.id
_entity.type
_entity.pdbx_description
1 polymer ?
#
loop_
_entity_poly.entity_id
_entity_poly.type
_entity_poly.pdbx_seq_one_letter_code
_entity_poly.pdbx_strand_id
1 'polypeptide(L)'
;MNPREAAEQMPRLGKREAAMLRRLRKQGVAFKQPRGWRFRGDREGTPFKVADELVGRGLAFEEGGAPARLKLTPRGVLLSARLCGETKERPDA
;
A
#
# COMPACT_ATOMS: atom_id res chain seq x y z
N MET A 1 -17.01 -18.54 -0.41
CA MET A 1 -15.57 -18.22 -0.49
C MET A 1 -15.05 -18.06 0.94
N ASN A 2 -14.17 -18.94 1.41
CA ASN A 2 -13.72 -18.94 2.80
C ASN A 2 -12.78 -17.75 3.09
N PRO A 3 -12.95 -17.02 4.20
CA PRO A 3 -12.06 -15.92 4.57
C PRO A 3 -10.62 -16.37 4.85
N ARG A 4 -10.41 -17.66 5.11
CA ARG A 4 -9.10 -18.30 5.30
C ARG A 4 -8.33 -18.49 4.00
N GLU A 5 -8.98 -18.88 2.90
CA GLU A 5 -8.30 -19.03 1.61
C GLU A 5 -7.89 -17.67 1.02
N ALA A 6 -8.69 -16.63 1.28
CA ALA A 6 -8.30 -15.25 0.94
C ALA A 6 -7.06 -14.78 1.70
N ALA A 7 -6.78 -15.36 2.87
CA ALA A 7 -5.57 -15.10 3.66
C ALA A 7 -4.33 -15.79 3.09
N GLU A 8 -4.48 -17.02 2.61
CA GLU A 8 -3.36 -17.82 2.07
C GLU A 8 -2.96 -17.39 0.66
N GLN A 9 -3.86 -16.76 -0.10
CA GLN A 9 -3.55 -16.13 -1.39
C GLN A 9 -3.03 -14.68 -1.26
N MET A 10 -2.66 -14.23 -0.06
CA MET A 10 -2.09 -12.89 0.11
C MET A 10 -0.60 -12.89 -0.25
N PRO A 11 -0.16 -12.01 -1.16
CA PRO A 11 1.24 -11.96 -1.55
C PRO A 11 2.10 -11.55 -0.35
N ARG A 12 3.19 -12.29 -0.11
CA ARG A 12 4.21 -11.89 0.87
C ARG A 12 4.79 -10.55 0.43
N LEU A 13 4.54 -9.49 1.21
CA LEU A 13 5.06 -8.16 0.97
C LEU A 13 6.39 -7.98 1.69
N GLY A 14 7.36 -7.40 1.00
CA GLY A 14 8.57 -6.89 1.64
C GLY A 14 8.27 -5.75 2.60
N LYS A 15 9.19 -5.46 3.53
CA LYS A 15 9.04 -4.39 4.54
C LYS A 15 8.67 -3.03 3.91
N ARG A 16 9.25 -2.71 2.74
CA ARG A 16 9.01 -1.45 2.02
C ARG A 16 7.62 -1.38 1.39
N GLU A 17 7.17 -2.46 0.76
CA GLU A 17 5.83 -2.57 0.18
C GLU A 17 4.76 -2.48 1.28
N ALA A 18 4.94 -3.20 2.39
CA ALA A 18 4.03 -3.15 3.53
C ALA A 18 3.95 -1.74 4.16
N ALA A 19 5.10 -1.06 4.30
CA ALA A 19 5.14 0.32 4.80
C ALA A 19 4.40 1.29 3.87
N MET A 20 4.58 1.15 2.55
CA MET A 20 3.86 1.96 1.57
C MET A 20 2.36 1.69 1.61
N LEU A 21 1.94 0.43 1.68
CA LEU A 21 0.54 0.04 1.75
C LEU A 21 -0.15 0.64 2.99
N ARG A 22 0.50 0.59 4.15
CA ARG A 22 0.04 1.23 5.39
C ARG A 22 -0.08 2.75 5.24
N ARG A 23 0.88 3.39 4.58
CA ARG A 23 0.90 4.84 4.36
C ARG A 23 -0.18 5.29 3.39
N LEU A 24 -0.41 4.55 2.30
CA LEU A 24 -1.53 4.74 1.37
C LEU A 24 -2.87 4.60 2.08
N ARG A 25 -3.04 3.62 2.97
CA ARG A 25 -4.26 3.49 3.77
C ARG A 25 -4.48 4.69 4.68
N LYS A 26 -3.42 5.20 5.33
CA LYS A 26 -3.51 6.33 6.28
C LYS A 26 -3.75 7.67 5.60
N GLN A 27 -3.11 7.92 4.45
CA GLN A 27 -3.15 9.20 3.75
C GLN A 27 -4.12 9.24 2.56
N GLY A 28 -4.58 8.08 2.09
CA GLY A 28 -5.55 7.93 1.00
C GLY A 28 -4.94 7.95 -0.40
N VAL A 29 -3.93 8.80 -0.66
CA VAL A 29 -3.38 8.99 -2.01
C VAL A 29 -1.89 9.36 -2.00
N ALA A 30 -1.15 8.85 -2.99
CA ALA A 30 0.17 9.37 -3.37
C ALA A 30 0.10 9.98 -4.78
N PHE A 31 0.98 10.91 -5.10
CA PHE A 31 1.05 11.62 -6.37
C PHE A 31 2.33 11.25 -7.12
N LYS A 32 2.22 11.09 -8.44
CA LYS A 32 3.34 10.80 -9.33
C LYS A 32 4.20 12.05 -9.49
N GLN A 33 5.50 11.93 -9.18
CA GLN A 33 6.50 12.96 -9.44
C GLN A 33 7.61 12.40 -10.34
N PRO A 34 8.45 13.26 -10.96
CA PRO A 34 9.52 12.81 -11.87
C PRO A 34 10.49 11.79 -11.25
N ARG A 35 10.67 11.82 -9.93
CA ARG A 35 11.57 10.90 -9.20
C ARG A 35 10.86 9.68 -8.60
N GLY A 36 9.54 9.58 -8.74
CA GLY A 36 8.70 8.50 -8.20
C GLY A 36 7.47 9.00 -7.44
N TRP A 37 6.79 8.09 -6.75
CA TRP A 37 5.56 8.39 -6.02
C TRP A 37 5.83 9.08 -4.69
N ARG A 38 5.02 10.09 -4.35
CA ARG A 38 5.14 10.85 -3.10
C ARG A 38 3.80 11.17 -2.47
N PHE A 39 3.78 11.21 -1.15
CA PHE A 39 2.64 11.64 -0.39
C PHE A 39 2.61 13.16 -0.20
N ARG A 40 1.43 13.72 0.07
CA ARG A 40 1.29 15.15 0.35
C ARG A 40 1.95 15.47 1.69
N GLY A 41 2.91 16.40 1.70
CA GLY A 41 3.62 16.81 2.92
C GLY A 41 4.86 15.95 3.26
N ASP A 42 5.24 14.99 2.41
CA ASP A 42 6.50 14.26 2.57
C ASP A 42 7.71 15.18 2.34
N ARG A 43 8.31 15.67 3.43
CA ARG A 43 9.61 16.36 3.41
C ARG A 43 10.79 15.41 3.21
N GLU A 44 10.65 14.13 3.61
CA GLU A 44 11.64 13.11 3.31
C GLU A 44 11.62 12.81 1.82
N GLY A 45 12.68 13.20 1.13
CA GLY A 45 12.84 13.09 -0.33
C GLY A 45 13.04 11.66 -0.85
N THR A 46 12.49 10.64 -0.18
CA THR A 46 12.64 9.24 -0.57
C THR A 46 11.47 8.83 -1.47
N PRO A 47 11.62 8.84 -2.80
CA PRO A 47 10.55 8.40 -3.69
C PRO A 47 10.25 6.91 -3.46
N PHE A 48 8.96 6.59 -3.41
CA PHE A 48 8.53 5.20 -3.29
C PHE A 48 8.61 4.53 -4.66
N LYS A 49 9.72 3.83 -4.92
CA LYS A 49 9.90 2.98 -6.11
C LYS A 49 9.03 1.71 -6.08
N VAL A 50 8.52 1.35 -4.89
CA VAL A 50 7.73 0.13 -4.69
C VAL A 50 6.26 0.26 -5.11
N ALA A 51 5.85 1.42 -5.60
CA ALA A 51 4.47 1.64 -6.02
C ALA A 51 4.12 0.86 -7.29
N ASP A 52 5.04 0.80 -8.25
CA ASP A 52 4.86 0.00 -9.47
C ASP A 52 4.75 -1.50 -9.14
N GLU A 53 5.46 -1.97 -8.12
CA GLU A 53 5.34 -3.35 -7.62
C GLU A 53 3.94 -3.60 -7.00
N LEU A 54 3.40 -2.63 -6.27
CA LEU A 54 2.03 -2.71 -5.73
C LEU A 54 0.96 -2.70 -6.85
N VAL A 55 1.21 -1.95 -7.92
CA VAL A 55 0.33 -1.96 -9.12
C VAL A 55 0.42 -3.30 -9.82
N GLY A 56 1.62 -3.84 -10.08
CA GLY A 56 1.81 -5.15 -10.69
C GLY A 56 1.19 -6.30 -9.87
N ARG A 57 1.11 -6.15 -8.54
CA ARG A 57 0.43 -7.09 -7.64
C ARG A 57 -1.08 -6.89 -7.52
N GLY A 58 -1.65 -5.89 -8.18
CA GLY A 58 -3.08 -5.56 -8.11
C GLY A 58 -3.53 -5.03 -6.74
N LEU A 59 -2.60 -4.48 -5.95
CA LEU A 59 -2.86 -3.90 -4.62
C LEU A 59 -3.06 -2.38 -4.67
N ALA A 60 -2.53 -1.74 -5.69
CA ALA A 60 -2.73 -0.32 -5.98
C ALA A 60 -3.04 -0.12 -7.46
N PHE A 61 -3.54 1.05 -7.82
CA PHE A 61 -3.74 1.45 -9.22
C PHE A 61 -3.40 2.93 -9.40
N GLU A 62 -2.91 3.26 -10.60
CA GLU A 62 -2.71 4.62 -11.05
C GLU A 62 -4.03 5.16 -11.60
N GLU A 63 -4.55 6.20 -10.95
CA GLU A 63 -5.63 7.04 -11.44
C GLU A 63 -5.03 8.20 -12.22
N GLY A 64 -5.43 8.33 -13.49
CA GLY A 64 -4.95 9.38 -14.39
C GLY A 64 -5.21 10.80 -13.87
N GLY A 65 -4.37 11.74 -14.30
CA GLY A 65 -4.44 13.15 -13.93
C GLY A 65 -3.08 13.84 -13.97
N ALA A 66 -3.06 15.16 -13.78
CA ALA A 66 -1.84 15.96 -13.67
C ALA A 66 -1.81 16.65 -12.29
N PRO A 67 -1.16 16.08 -11.26
CA PRO A 67 -0.38 14.83 -11.27
C PRO A 67 -1.25 13.56 -11.12
N ALA A 68 -0.74 12.44 -11.66
CA ALA A 68 -1.37 11.13 -11.51
C ALA A 68 -1.38 10.70 -10.04
N ARG A 69 -2.40 9.93 -9.65
CA ARG A 69 -2.67 9.58 -8.27
C ARG A 69 -2.57 8.07 -8.10
N LEU A 70 -1.89 7.62 -7.06
CA LEU A 70 -1.86 6.21 -6.68
C LEU A 70 -2.86 5.98 -5.55
N LYS A 71 -3.76 5.04 -5.77
CA LYS A 71 -4.79 4.63 -4.82
C LYS A 71 -4.75 3.13 -4.57
N LEU A 72 -5.26 2.70 -3.42
CA LEU A 72 -5.38 1.27 -3.12
C LEU A 72 -6.58 0.67 -3.86
N THR A 73 -6.41 -0.55 -4.35
CA THR A 73 -7.55 -1.39 -4.76
C THR A 73 -8.29 -1.90 -3.52
N PRO A 74 -9.52 -2.44 -3.64
CA PRO A 74 -10.20 -3.10 -2.52
C PRO A 74 -9.33 -4.19 -1.86
N ARG A 75 -8.57 -4.94 -2.66
CA ARG A 75 -7.61 -5.94 -2.18
C ARG A 75 -6.47 -5.31 -1.38
N GLY A 76 -5.92 -4.19 -1.86
CA GLY A 76 -4.91 -3.42 -1.14
C GLY A 76 -5.42 -2.83 0.19
N VAL A 77 -6.68 -2.38 0.23
CA VAL A 77 -7.31 -1.89 1.47
C VAL A 77 -7.43 -3.02 2.50
N LEU A 78 -7.93 -4.19 2.10
CA LEU A 78 -8.04 -5.34 3.01
C LEU A 78 -6.68 -5.80 3.52
N LEU A 79 -5.68 -5.91 2.65
CA LEU A 79 -4.33 -6.30 3.03
C LEU A 79 -3.67 -5.27 3.95
N SER A 80 -3.84 -3.97 3.68
CA SER A 80 -3.31 -2.90 4.53
C SER A 80 -3.99 -2.87 5.90
N ALA A 81 -5.29 -3.17 5.97
CA ALA A 81 -6.02 -3.30 7.23
C ALA A 81 -5.48 -4.49 8.04
N ARG A 82 -5.25 -5.64 7.40
CA ARG A 82 -4.64 -6.81 8.04
C ARG A 82 -3.23 -6.53 8.52
N LEU A 83 -2.39 -5.89 7.73
CA LEU A 83 -1.04 -5.47 8.14
C LEU A 83 -1.05 -4.48 9.31
N CYS A 84 -2.10 -3.68 9.45
CA CYS A 84 -2.31 -2.82 10.62
C CYS A 84 -2.88 -3.58 11.83
N GLY A 85 -3.69 -4.62 11.59
CA GLY A 85 -4.20 -5.56 12.59
C GLY A 85 -3.11 -6.45 13.16
N GLU A 86 -2.21 -6.99 12.33
CA GLU A 86 -0.98 -7.70 12.73
C GLU A 86 -0.02 -6.83 13.55
N THR A 87 -0.11 -5.50 13.46
CA THR A 87 0.63 -4.60 14.37
C THR A 87 -0.12 -4.27 15.66
N LYS A 88 -1.42 -4.58 15.75
CA LYS A 88 -2.21 -4.46 16.97
C LYS A 88 -2.34 -5.79 17.74
N GLU A 89 -2.23 -6.91 17.04
CA GLU A 89 -2.10 -8.24 17.63
C GLU A 89 -0.60 -8.61 17.61
N ARG A 90 0.20 -8.27 18.62
CA ARG A 90 0.37 -9.05 19.87
C ARG A 90 1.47 -8.37 20.73
N PRO A 91 1.63 -8.64 22.04
CA PRO A 91 1.25 -9.89 22.72
C PRO A 91 0.52 -9.70 24.06
N ASP A 92 -0.28 -10.70 24.46
CA ASP A 92 -0.18 -11.24 25.82
C ASP A 92 -0.61 -12.71 25.74
N ALA A 93 0.39 -13.57 25.93
CA ALA A 93 0.30 -14.99 26.20
C ALA A 93 1.09 -15.21 27.48
#